data_AF-A0A9D1IYI1-F1
#
_entry.id   AF-A0A9D1IYI1-F1
#
_cell.length_a   1.000
_cell.length_b   1.000
_cell.length_c   1.000
_cell.angle_alpha   90.00
_cell.angle_beta   90.00
_cell.angle_gamma   90.00
#
_symmetry.space_group_name_H-M   'P 1'
#
loop_
_entity.id
_entity.type
_entity.pdbx_description
1 polymer ?
#
loop_
_entity_poly.entity_id
_entity_poly.type
_entity_poly.pdbx_seq_one_letter_code
_entity_poly.pdbx_strand_id
1 'polypeptide(L)'
;MPRQNVPKITALYERLSRDDELQGESNSILNQKTYLESYARQQGFSNLRHFTDDGYSGINFNRPGFAAMVREIEAGNVGTVIVKDMSRFGRNYLQVGFYTEIMFPDKGVRFIAVNNSIDSAKPQENDFTPFLNIMNEFYSRDTSNKIKAIFRARMQDGKRCSGSVPYGYVRSPSDKQTLVVDPEAAQVVRQIFDLACQGMGAAKIADFLCESQVLIPSAYQRLHHPEYCRNDYRNPYRWSGNTVNTILSRREYLGETILGKSVCENFKTKKRRAATPEEQLVFPNTH
;
A
#
# COMPACT_ATOMS: atom_id res chain seq x y z
N MET A 1 18.01 29.22 21.05
CA MET A 1 19.40 29.28 20.55
C MET A 1 19.39 29.05 19.04
N PRO A 2 19.79 30.00 18.20
CA PRO A 2 19.98 29.72 16.78
C PRO A 2 21.21 28.81 16.64
N ARG A 3 21.03 27.63 16.02
CA ARG A 3 22.14 26.72 15.70
C ARG A 3 23.13 27.50 14.85
N GLN A 4 24.38 27.62 15.31
CA GLN A 4 25.50 28.10 14.49
C GLN A 4 25.46 27.33 13.17
N ASN A 5 25.46 28.06 12.06
CA ASN A 5 25.35 27.52 10.71
C ASN A 5 26.68 26.85 10.34
N VAL A 6 26.92 25.64 10.88
CA VAL A 6 28.08 24.83 10.51
C VAL A 6 27.97 24.57 9.00
N PRO A 7 29.01 24.91 8.20
CA PRO A 7 28.95 24.71 6.77
C PRO A 7 28.71 23.22 6.49
N LYS A 8 27.59 22.91 5.84
CA LYS A 8 27.22 21.53 5.50
C LYS A 8 28.31 20.90 4.63
N ILE A 9 28.53 19.61 4.81
CA ILE A 9 29.53 18.82 4.09
C ILE A 9 29.12 18.71 2.61
N THR A 10 30.09 18.91 1.72
CA THR A 10 30.00 18.51 0.32
C THR A 10 30.61 17.12 0.19
N ALA A 11 29.75 16.10 0.06
CA ALA A 11 30.16 14.71 -0.09
C ALA A 11 30.60 14.45 -1.53
N LEU A 12 31.84 14.02 -1.71
CA LEU A 12 32.39 13.53 -2.97
C LEU A 12 32.35 12.01 -2.91
N TYR A 13 31.61 11.37 -3.81
CA TYR A 13 31.46 9.90 -3.79
C TYR A 13 32.15 9.26 -4.99
N GLU A 14 33.12 8.39 -4.69
CA GLU A 14 33.89 7.65 -5.68
C GLU A 14 33.68 6.14 -5.54
N ARG A 15 33.65 5.46 -6.69
CA ARG A 15 33.53 4.00 -6.71
C ARG A 15 34.37 3.38 -7.82
N LEU A 16 35.15 2.37 -7.45
CA LEU A 16 35.80 1.47 -8.38
C LEU A 16 35.13 0.10 -8.34
N SER A 17 34.80 -0.44 -9.52
CA SER A 17 34.29 -1.81 -9.62
C SER A 17 35.44 -2.75 -9.93
N ARG A 18 35.38 -3.98 -9.41
CA ARG A 18 36.40 -5.01 -9.65
C ARG A 18 36.59 -5.33 -11.14
N ASP A 19 35.54 -5.18 -11.94
CA ASP A 19 35.60 -5.36 -13.40
C ASP A 19 36.28 -4.17 -14.11
N ASP A 20 36.24 -2.98 -13.50
CA ASP A 20 36.84 -1.75 -14.05
C ASP A 20 38.35 -1.66 -13.75
N GLU A 21 38.87 -2.44 -12.77
CA GLU A 21 40.30 -2.53 -12.45
C GLU A 21 41.14 -3.01 -13.65
N LEU A 22 40.55 -3.84 -14.51
CA LEU A 22 41.19 -4.37 -15.72
C LEU A 22 41.37 -3.33 -16.84
N GLN A 23 40.70 -2.16 -16.77
CA GLN A 23 40.68 -1.16 -17.84
C GLN A 23 41.72 -0.02 -17.70
N GLY A 24 42.70 -0.15 -16.79
CA GLY A 24 43.89 0.72 -16.73
C GLY A 24 43.79 1.95 -15.82
N GLU A 25 44.91 2.70 -15.72
CA GLU A 25 45.14 3.79 -14.74
C GLU A 25 44.09 4.92 -14.78
N SER A 26 43.46 5.17 -15.92
CA SER A 26 42.45 6.23 -16.11
C SER A 26 41.17 6.01 -15.27
N ASN A 27 40.88 4.78 -14.83
CA ASN A 27 39.75 4.47 -13.96
C ASN A 27 40.10 4.42 -12.48
N SER A 28 41.36 4.66 -12.10
CA SER A 28 41.80 4.65 -10.71
C SER A 28 40.95 5.57 -9.83
N ILE A 29 40.68 5.10 -8.61
CA ILE A 29 39.96 5.85 -7.58
C ILE A 29 40.65 7.19 -7.28
N LEU A 30 41.97 7.24 -7.42
CA LEU A 30 42.77 8.45 -7.22
C LEU A 30 42.40 9.54 -8.24
N ASN A 31 42.25 9.17 -9.51
CA ASN A 31 41.85 10.09 -10.58
C ASN A 31 40.42 10.59 -10.38
N GLN A 32 39.52 9.72 -9.89
CA GLN A 32 38.15 10.13 -9.56
C GLN A 32 38.14 11.17 -8.43
N LYS A 33 38.94 10.97 -7.37
CA LYS A 33 39.06 11.93 -6.26
C LYS A 33 39.54 13.29 -6.75
N THR A 34 40.65 13.32 -7.49
CA THR A 34 41.22 14.58 -8.01
C THR A 34 40.24 15.30 -8.94
N TYR A 35 39.53 14.56 -9.79
CA TYR A 35 38.53 15.11 -10.70
C TYR A 35 37.37 15.76 -9.94
N LEU A 36 36.79 15.06 -8.96
CA LEU A 36 35.69 15.58 -8.15
C LEU A 36 36.11 16.76 -7.28
N GLU A 37 37.31 16.70 -6.70
CA GLU A 37 37.83 17.80 -5.88
C GLU A 37 38.06 19.05 -6.72
N SER A 38 38.61 18.90 -7.92
CA SER A 38 38.84 20.01 -8.86
C SER A 38 37.53 20.63 -9.32
N TYR A 39 36.54 19.81 -9.68
CA TYR A 39 35.20 20.28 -10.03
C TYR A 39 34.54 21.02 -8.86
N ALA A 40 34.60 20.43 -7.65
CA ALA A 40 33.96 21.01 -6.47
C ALA A 40 34.55 22.38 -6.12
N ARG A 41 35.88 22.51 -6.17
CA ARG A 41 36.57 23.79 -5.95
C ARG A 41 36.24 24.83 -7.02
N GLN A 42 36.21 24.42 -8.30
CA GLN A 42 35.88 25.32 -9.42
C GLN A 42 34.46 25.90 -9.30
N GLN A 43 33.51 25.10 -8.80
CA GLN A 43 32.13 25.51 -8.56
C GLN A 43 31.91 26.22 -7.20
N GLY A 44 32.98 26.42 -6.42
CA GLY A 44 32.91 27.14 -5.14
C GLY A 44 32.34 26.33 -3.97
N PHE A 45 32.29 25.00 -4.08
CA PHE A 45 31.88 24.15 -2.95
C PHE A 45 32.96 24.11 -1.86
N SER A 46 32.50 24.08 -0.61
CA SER A 46 33.37 24.05 0.58
C SER A 46 33.05 22.81 1.45
N ASN A 47 33.92 22.53 2.43
CA ASN A 47 33.80 21.38 3.33
C ASN A 47 33.71 20.03 2.57
N LEU A 48 34.71 19.77 1.70
CA LEU A 48 34.76 18.57 0.86
C LEU A 48 35.11 17.33 1.70
N ARG A 49 34.32 16.27 1.59
CA ARG A 49 34.58 14.98 2.24
C ARG A 49 34.43 13.84 1.25
N HIS A 50 35.47 13.03 1.13
CA HIS A 50 35.47 11.87 0.23
C HIS A 50 34.84 10.65 0.89
N PHE A 51 33.99 9.97 0.13
CA PHE A 51 33.38 8.69 0.47
C PHE A 51 33.71 7.72 -0.66
N THR A 52 34.49 6.70 -0.34
CA THR A 52 35.12 5.85 -1.35
C THR A 52 34.72 4.39 -1.15
N ASP A 53 34.33 3.74 -2.24
CA ASP A 53 34.08 2.29 -2.29
C ASP A 53 34.97 1.62 -3.33
N ASP A 54 35.95 0.83 -2.87
CA ASP A 54 36.91 0.11 -3.73
C ASP A 54 36.55 -1.38 -3.84
N GLY A 55 36.56 -1.93 -5.06
CA GLY A 55 36.18 -3.31 -5.35
C GLY A 55 34.67 -3.64 -5.24
N TYR A 56 33.78 -2.64 -5.20
CA TYR A 56 32.33 -2.85 -5.03
C TYR A 56 31.54 -2.82 -6.35
N SER A 57 30.63 -3.79 -6.51
CA SER A 57 29.72 -3.86 -7.66
C SER A 57 28.69 -2.72 -7.67
N GLY A 58 28.41 -2.21 -8.87
CA GLY A 58 27.40 -1.17 -9.11
C GLY A 58 25.95 -1.59 -8.81
N ILE A 59 25.68 -2.88 -8.66
CA ILE A 59 24.31 -3.42 -8.48
C ILE A 59 23.91 -3.48 -6.99
N ASN A 60 24.87 -3.71 -6.10
CA ASN A 60 24.63 -3.82 -4.66
C ASN A 60 24.92 -2.48 -3.97
N PHE A 61 24.01 -2.01 -3.11
CA PHE A 61 24.15 -0.79 -2.32
C PHE A 61 24.64 -1.02 -0.89
N ASN A 62 24.87 -2.28 -0.48
CA ASN A 62 25.56 -2.58 0.77
C ASN A 62 27.06 -2.30 0.63
N ARG A 63 27.43 -1.01 0.63
CA ARG A 63 28.81 -0.53 0.50
C ARG A 63 29.16 0.37 1.68
N PRO A 64 30.35 0.23 2.27
CA PRO A 64 30.72 0.94 3.49
C PRO A 64 30.83 2.46 3.29
N GLY A 65 31.40 2.92 2.19
CA GLY A 65 31.54 4.34 1.84
C GLY A 65 30.19 4.97 1.55
N PHE A 66 29.35 4.31 0.75
CA PHE A 66 27.98 4.74 0.50
C PHE A 66 27.13 4.80 1.78
N ALA A 67 27.18 3.76 2.62
CA ALA A 67 26.42 3.71 3.87
C ALA A 67 26.88 4.78 4.88
N ALA A 68 28.18 5.09 4.91
CA ALA A 68 28.71 6.19 5.72
C ALA A 68 28.20 7.55 5.22
N MET A 69 28.18 7.77 3.90
CA MET A 69 27.61 8.99 3.30
C MET A 69 26.13 9.14 3.63
N VAL A 70 25.34 8.07 3.47
CA VAL A 70 23.91 8.06 3.80
C VAL A 70 23.65 8.38 5.26
N ARG A 71 24.43 7.83 6.20
CA ARG A 71 24.30 8.15 7.64
C ARG A 71 24.55 9.64 7.92
N GLU A 72 25.52 10.25 7.27
CA GLU A 72 25.82 11.68 7.42
C GLU A 72 24.71 12.57 6.81
N ILE A 73 24.07 12.10 5.73
CA ILE A 73 22.88 12.74 5.14
C ILE A 73 21.69 12.64 6.09
N GLU A 74 21.44 11.47 6.67
CA GLU A 74 20.38 11.25 7.65
C GLU A 74 20.57 12.09 8.91
N ALA A 75 21.81 12.28 9.35
CA ALA A 75 22.18 13.19 10.44
C ALA A 75 22.01 14.68 10.08
N GLY A 76 21.79 15.01 8.80
CA GLY A 76 21.62 16.38 8.31
C GLY A 76 22.93 17.16 8.14
N ASN A 77 24.08 16.47 8.16
CA ASN A 77 25.41 17.08 8.08
C ASN A 77 25.83 17.39 6.64
N VAL A 78 25.27 16.69 5.66
CA VAL A 78 25.58 16.84 4.22
C VAL A 78 24.62 17.82 3.57
N GLY A 79 25.13 18.66 2.68
CA GLY A 79 24.35 19.62 1.89
C GLY A 79 24.37 19.33 0.40
N THR A 80 25.46 18.74 -0.10
CA THR A 80 25.62 18.42 -1.52
C THR A 80 26.32 17.07 -1.67
N VAL A 81 25.89 16.26 -2.63
CA VAL A 81 26.55 15.01 -3.06
C VAL A 81 26.98 15.17 -4.51
N ILE A 82 28.25 14.93 -4.81
CA ILE A 82 28.83 15.04 -6.15
C ILE A 82 29.43 13.69 -6.54
N VAL A 83 29.05 13.20 -7.73
CA VAL A 83 29.59 11.99 -8.35
C VAL A 83 30.09 12.26 -9.75
N LYS A 84 31.04 11.46 -10.24
CA LYS A 84 31.57 11.60 -11.61
C LYS A 84 30.47 11.33 -12.64
N ASP A 85 29.79 10.21 -12.49
CA ASP A 85 28.70 9.77 -13.35
C ASP A 85 27.69 8.93 -12.53
N MET A 86 26.49 8.75 -13.08
CA MET A 86 25.43 7.96 -12.44
C MET A 86 25.82 6.51 -12.19
N SER A 87 26.69 5.95 -13.04
CA SER A 87 27.16 4.58 -12.88
C SER A 87 28.00 4.41 -11.60
N ARG A 88 28.71 5.46 -11.15
CA ARG A 88 29.45 5.45 -9.87
C ARG A 88 28.49 5.37 -8.69
N PHE A 89 27.39 6.11 -8.72
CA PHE A 89 26.36 6.07 -7.68
C PHE A 89 25.69 4.69 -7.61
N GLY A 90 25.18 4.18 -8.73
CA GLY A 90 24.68 2.81 -8.81
C GLY A 90 24.03 2.45 -10.14
N ARG A 91 23.93 1.16 -10.41
CA ARG A 91 23.27 0.58 -11.59
C ARG A 91 21.85 0.08 -11.29
N ASN A 92 21.46 -0.06 -10.02
CA ASN A 92 20.08 -0.36 -9.66
C ASN A 92 19.24 0.93 -9.71
N TYR A 93 18.65 1.15 -10.87
CA TYR A 93 17.83 2.30 -11.20
C TYR A 93 16.74 2.66 -10.16
N LEU A 94 16.11 1.67 -9.52
CA LEU A 94 15.10 1.92 -8.49
C LEU A 94 15.70 2.57 -7.23
N GLN A 95 16.81 2.01 -6.76
CA GLN A 95 17.47 2.50 -5.56
C GLN A 95 18.14 3.86 -5.81
N VAL A 96 18.72 4.04 -6.99
CA VAL A 96 19.27 5.33 -7.42
C VAL A 96 18.20 6.41 -7.36
N GLY A 97 17.05 6.18 -8.02
CA GLY A 97 15.94 7.14 -8.04
C GLY A 97 15.37 7.43 -6.65
N PHE A 98 15.24 6.42 -5.78
CA PHE A 98 14.81 6.63 -4.39
C PHE A 98 15.73 7.60 -3.65
N TYR A 99 17.05 7.43 -3.76
CA TYR A 99 17.99 8.31 -3.07
C TYR A 99 18.00 9.72 -3.66
N THR A 100 18.10 9.85 -4.98
CA THR A 100 18.29 11.15 -5.64
C THR A 100 17.01 12.00 -5.67
N GLU A 101 15.82 11.39 -5.77
CA GLU A 101 14.55 12.11 -5.93
C GLU A 101 13.74 12.25 -4.64
N ILE A 102 13.96 11.38 -3.65
CA ILE A 102 13.14 11.38 -2.43
C ILE A 102 13.99 11.68 -1.22
N MET A 103 14.98 10.83 -0.95
CA MET A 103 15.75 10.92 0.29
C MET A 103 16.61 12.19 0.33
N PHE A 104 17.32 12.52 -0.75
CA PHE A 104 18.15 13.72 -0.80
C PHE A 104 17.31 15.00 -0.77
N PRO A 105 16.24 15.18 -1.57
CA PRO A 105 15.41 16.37 -1.50
C PRO A 105 14.68 16.55 -0.16
N ASP A 106 14.17 15.48 0.46
CA ASP A 106 13.55 15.52 1.80
C ASP A 106 14.54 16.04 2.87
N LYS A 107 15.82 15.69 2.73
CA LYS A 107 16.91 16.17 3.61
C LYS A 107 17.53 17.49 3.16
N GLY A 108 17.03 18.09 2.08
CA GLY A 108 17.58 19.32 1.50
C GLY A 108 19.02 19.16 1.00
N VAL A 109 19.35 17.99 0.46
CA VAL A 109 20.65 17.66 -0.14
C VAL A 109 20.56 17.77 -1.66
N ARG A 110 21.49 18.51 -2.25
CA ARG A 110 21.63 18.64 -3.70
C ARG A 110 22.52 17.51 -4.25
N PHE A 111 22.04 16.79 -5.25
CA PHE A 111 22.79 15.79 -5.99
C PHE A 111 23.27 16.32 -7.35
N ILE A 112 24.54 16.04 -7.69
CA ILE A 112 25.20 16.44 -8.93
C ILE A 112 25.95 15.24 -9.52
N ALA A 113 25.69 14.92 -10.80
CA ALA A 113 26.50 13.97 -11.56
C ALA A 113 27.18 14.69 -12.74
N VAL A 114 28.50 14.86 -12.65
CA VAL A 114 29.26 15.79 -13.50
C VAL A 114 29.21 15.42 -14.99
N ASN A 115 29.53 14.19 -15.35
CA ASN A 115 29.57 13.75 -16.75
C ASN A 115 28.19 13.61 -17.40
N ASN A 116 27.16 13.43 -16.59
CA ASN A 116 25.79 13.31 -17.08
C ASN A 116 25.09 14.67 -17.15
N SER A 117 25.75 15.77 -16.74
CA SER A 117 25.16 17.10 -16.60
C SER A 117 23.88 17.10 -15.76
N ILE A 118 23.79 16.21 -14.77
CA ILE A 118 22.61 16.09 -13.90
C ILE A 118 22.82 16.96 -12.68
N ASP A 119 21.81 17.77 -12.37
CA ASP A 119 21.76 18.58 -11.16
C ASP A 119 20.33 18.59 -10.62
N SER A 120 20.13 18.00 -9.45
CA SER A 120 18.82 17.97 -8.77
C SER A 120 18.24 19.37 -8.49
N ALA A 121 19.06 20.43 -8.42
CA ALA A 121 18.58 21.80 -8.25
C ALA A 121 18.02 22.42 -9.55
N LYS A 122 18.22 21.77 -10.71
CA LYS A 122 17.76 22.23 -12.03
C LYS A 122 16.88 21.15 -12.70
N PRO A 123 15.58 21.06 -12.33
CA PRO A 123 14.71 19.98 -12.79
C PRO A 123 14.43 19.95 -14.30
N GLN A 124 14.61 21.07 -15.02
CA GLN A 124 14.25 21.18 -16.45
C GLN A 124 15.19 20.39 -17.38
N GLU A 125 16.40 20.06 -16.94
CA GLU A 125 17.38 19.28 -17.73
C GLU A 125 17.45 17.80 -17.31
N ASN A 126 16.64 17.40 -16.32
CA ASN A 126 16.70 16.07 -15.69
C ASN A 126 15.76 15.07 -16.41
N ASP A 127 16.35 14.12 -17.13
CA ASP A 127 15.70 12.99 -17.83
C ASP A 127 15.12 11.90 -16.86
N PHE A 128 14.66 12.32 -15.68
CA PHE A 128 14.30 11.42 -14.56
C PHE A 128 12.80 11.13 -14.44
N THR A 129 11.98 11.68 -15.32
CA THR A 129 10.53 11.46 -15.37
C THR A 129 10.12 9.97 -15.27
N PRO A 130 10.82 9.02 -15.96
CA PRO A 130 10.50 7.60 -15.83
C PRO A 130 10.68 7.05 -14.39
N PHE A 131 11.63 7.57 -13.61
CA PHE A 131 11.89 7.10 -12.24
C PHE A 131 10.83 7.57 -11.25
N LEU A 132 10.35 8.82 -11.39
CA LEU A 132 9.26 9.34 -10.57
C LEU A 132 7.99 8.48 -10.71
N ASN A 133 7.69 8.06 -11.94
CA ASN A 133 6.55 7.18 -12.19
C ASN A 133 6.71 5.81 -11.52
N ILE A 134 7.90 5.23 -11.58
CA ILE A 134 8.17 3.93 -10.95
C ILE A 134 8.16 4.04 -9.41
N MET A 135 8.69 5.13 -8.84
CA MET A 135 8.66 5.37 -7.40
C MET A 135 7.23 5.54 -6.90
N ASN A 136 6.43 6.39 -7.55
CA ASN A 136 5.00 6.55 -7.22
C ASN A 136 4.24 5.23 -7.27
N GLU A 137 4.56 4.37 -8.25
CA GLU A 137 4.02 3.03 -8.34
C GLU A 137 4.43 2.15 -7.15
N PHE A 138 5.70 2.19 -6.75
CA PHE A 138 6.21 1.43 -5.61
C PHE A 138 5.54 1.84 -4.29
N TYR A 139 5.43 3.15 -4.00
CA TYR A 139 4.74 3.66 -2.81
C TYR A 139 3.27 3.26 -2.78
N SER A 140 2.60 3.32 -3.94
CA SER A 140 1.20 2.89 -4.07
C SER A 140 1.05 1.39 -3.78
N ARG A 141 2.00 0.56 -4.25
CA ARG A 141 2.02 -0.88 -4.00
C ARG A 141 2.29 -1.21 -2.53
N ASP A 142 3.28 -0.57 -1.91
CA ASP A 142 3.63 -0.79 -0.49
C ASP A 142 2.46 -0.43 0.44
N THR A 143 1.83 0.73 0.20
CA THR A 143 0.63 1.16 0.95
C THR A 143 -0.50 0.14 0.80
N SER A 144 -0.74 -0.36 -0.41
CA SER A 144 -1.75 -1.40 -0.65
C SER A 144 -1.43 -2.68 0.12
N ASN A 145 -0.17 -3.11 0.14
CA ASN A 145 0.26 -4.31 0.85
C ASN A 145 0.11 -4.16 2.37
N LYS A 146 0.49 -3.01 2.94
CA LYS A 146 0.30 -2.71 4.37
C LYS A 146 -1.17 -2.75 4.77
N ILE A 147 -2.04 -2.13 3.98
CA ILE A 147 -3.49 -2.16 4.22
C ILE A 147 -4.02 -3.61 4.17
N LYS A 148 -3.62 -4.40 3.16
CA LYS A 148 -3.98 -5.82 3.06
C LYS A 148 -3.52 -6.62 4.29
N ALA A 149 -2.31 -6.36 4.79
CA ALA A 149 -1.76 -7.02 5.98
C ALA A 149 -2.57 -6.68 7.25
N ILE A 150 -2.92 -5.39 7.45
CA ILE A 150 -3.77 -4.96 8.57
C ILE A 150 -5.13 -5.66 8.52
N PHE A 151 -5.78 -5.68 7.36
CA PHE A 151 -7.06 -6.37 7.20
C PHE A 151 -6.92 -7.87 7.44
N ARG A 152 -5.85 -8.52 6.96
CA ARG A 152 -5.61 -9.95 7.19
C ARG A 152 -5.41 -10.27 8.66
N ALA A 153 -4.60 -9.48 9.38
CA ALA A 153 -4.40 -9.65 10.82
C ALA A 153 -5.72 -9.50 11.59
N ARG A 154 -6.54 -8.49 11.25
CA ARG A 154 -7.88 -8.33 11.85
C ARG A 154 -8.80 -9.51 11.55
N MET A 155 -8.77 -10.04 10.33
CA MET A 155 -9.58 -11.22 9.98
C MET A 155 -9.12 -12.48 10.69
N GLN A 156 -7.82 -12.65 10.92
CA GLN A 156 -7.28 -13.78 11.70
C GLN A 156 -7.70 -13.73 13.17
N ASP A 157 -7.86 -12.52 13.72
CA ASP A 157 -8.38 -12.27 15.06
C ASP A 157 -9.92 -12.40 15.15
N GLY A 158 -10.58 -12.90 14.09
CA GLY A 158 -12.04 -13.04 14.04
C GLY A 158 -12.82 -11.73 13.94
N LYS A 159 -12.13 -10.57 13.87
CA LYS A 159 -12.77 -9.26 13.82
C LYS A 159 -13.33 -8.98 12.44
N ARG A 160 -14.56 -8.46 12.38
CA ARG A 160 -15.24 -8.15 11.12
C ARG A 160 -14.55 -6.99 10.40
N CYS A 161 -14.17 -7.25 9.16
CA CYS A 161 -13.58 -6.24 8.26
C CYS A 161 -14.59 -5.68 7.24
N SER A 162 -15.83 -6.17 7.24
CA SER A 162 -16.90 -5.71 6.34
C SER A 162 -17.92 -4.87 7.09
N GLY A 163 -18.31 -3.75 6.48
CA GLY A 163 -19.40 -2.91 6.98
C GLY A 163 -20.80 -3.48 6.73
N SER A 164 -20.93 -4.50 5.87
CA SER A 164 -22.22 -5.14 5.58
C SER A 164 -22.64 -6.05 6.74
N VAL A 165 -23.89 -5.93 7.17
CA VAL A 165 -24.51 -6.74 8.21
C VAL A 165 -25.58 -7.63 7.56
N PRO A 166 -25.61 -8.94 7.82
CA PRO A 166 -26.68 -9.80 7.32
C PRO A 166 -28.05 -9.40 7.86
N TYR A 167 -29.09 -9.59 7.05
CA TYR A 167 -30.47 -9.32 7.47
C TYR A 167 -30.84 -10.23 8.66
N GLY A 168 -31.64 -9.74 9.63
CA GLY A 168 -31.89 -10.47 10.88
C GLY A 168 -30.82 -10.30 11.96
N TYR A 169 -29.75 -9.54 11.68
CA TYR A 169 -28.74 -9.15 12.65
C TYR A 169 -28.55 -7.63 12.68
N VAL A 170 -28.23 -7.12 13.86
CA VAL A 170 -27.85 -5.73 14.11
C VAL A 170 -26.49 -5.69 14.81
N ARG A 171 -25.81 -4.55 14.73
CA ARG A 171 -24.56 -4.37 15.50
C ARG A 171 -24.91 -4.17 16.96
N SER A 172 -24.13 -4.77 17.85
CA SER A 172 -24.23 -4.46 19.28
C SER A 172 -23.96 -2.96 19.50
N PRO A 173 -24.78 -2.26 20.30
CA PRO A 173 -24.51 -0.87 20.69
C PRO A 173 -23.16 -0.72 21.42
N SER A 174 -22.76 -1.75 22.18
CA SER A 174 -21.55 -1.78 23.00
C SER A 174 -20.30 -2.10 22.18
N ASP A 175 -20.42 -2.98 21.17
CA ASP A 175 -19.32 -3.34 20.28
C ASP A 175 -19.80 -3.41 18.82
N LYS A 176 -19.25 -2.53 17.98
CA LYS A 176 -19.55 -2.48 16.55
C LYS A 176 -19.11 -3.74 15.80
N GLN A 177 -18.28 -4.60 16.41
CA GLN A 177 -17.80 -5.85 15.83
C GLN A 177 -18.76 -7.03 16.05
N THR A 178 -19.52 -7.00 17.14
CA THR A 178 -20.45 -8.09 17.49
C THR A 178 -21.80 -7.91 16.82
N LEU A 179 -22.32 -9.00 16.27
CA LEU A 179 -23.68 -9.04 15.75
C LEU A 179 -24.62 -9.60 16.82
N VAL A 180 -25.76 -8.95 17.00
CA VAL A 180 -26.85 -9.39 17.87
C VAL A 180 -28.05 -9.70 16.99
N VAL A 181 -28.81 -10.72 17.35
CA VAL A 181 -30.04 -11.09 16.64
C VAL A 181 -31.06 -9.96 16.78
N ASP A 182 -31.60 -9.51 15.66
CA ASP A 182 -32.74 -8.60 15.62
C ASP A 182 -34.03 -9.42 15.63
N PRO A 183 -34.85 -9.38 16.71
CA PRO A 183 -36.00 -10.26 16.84
C PRO A 183 -37.00 -10.19 15.67
N GLU A 184 -37.28 -8.98 15.17
CA GLU A 184 -38.27 -8.77 14.11
C GLU A 184 -37.78 -9.30 12.76
N ALA A 185 -36.60 -8.84 12.33
CA ALA A 185 -36.00 -9.30 11.08
C ALA A 185 -35.60 -10.79 11.12
N ALA A 186 -35.18 -11.32 12.28
CA ALA A 186 -34.84 -12.73 12.43
C ALA A 186 -36.06 -13.64 12.34
N GLN A 187 -37.25 -13.20 12.75
CA GLN A 187 -38.48 -13.97 12.57
C GLN A 187 -38.76 -14.21 11.07
N VAL A 188 -38.59 -13.17 10.25
CA VAL A 188 -38.73 -13.28 8.78
C VAL A 188 -37.70 -14.26 8.21
N VAL A 189 -36.45 -14.20 8.67
CA VAL A 189 -35.40 -15.13 8.24
C VAL A 189 -35.78 -16.58 8.61
N ARG A 190 -36.21 -16.84 9.84
CA ARG A 190 -36.64 -18.18 10.27
C ARG A 190 -37.80 -18.69 9.42
N GLN A 191 -38.80 -17.84 9.17
CA GLN A 191 -39.93 -18.15 8.30
C GLN A 191 -39.48 -18.54 6.88
N ILE A 192 -38.50 -17.83 6.31
CA ILE A 192 -37.93 -18.16 5.00
C ILE A 192 -37.31 -19.57 5.01
N PHE A 193 -36.54 -19.91 6.05
CA PHE A 193 -35.95 -21.24 6.19
C PHE A 193 -37.01 -22.33 6.38
N ASP A 194 -38.04 -22.08 7.20
CA ASP A 194 -39.13 -23.03 7.44
C ASP A 194 -39.91 -23.33 6.15
N LEU A 195 -40.25 -22.30 5.37
CA LEU A 195 -40.92 -22.45 4.08
C LEU A 195 -40.05 -23.20 3.05
N ALA A 196 -38.73 -22.96 3.07
CA ALA A 196 -37.79 -23.71 2.24
C ALA A 196 -37.70 -25.18 2.66
N CYS A 197 -37.68 -25.47 3.96
CA CYS A 197 -37.72 -26.84 4.50
C CYS A 197 -39.03 -27.58 4.15
N GLN A 198 -40.14 -26.85 4.00
CA GLN A 198 -41.41 -27.38 3.48
C GLN A 198 -41.41 -27.64 1.97
N GLY A 199 -40.30 -27.37 1.27
CA GLY A 199 -40.14 -27.63 -0.17
C GLY A 199 -40.60 -26.49 -1.08
N MET A 200 -40.86 -25.29 -0.54
CA MET A 200 -41.19 -24.13 -1.38
C MET A 200 -39.93 -23.59 -2.07
N GLY A 201 -40.02 -23.41 -3.39
CA GLY A 201 -38.95 -22.76 -4.15
C GLY A 201 -38.83 -21.27 -3.84
N ALA A 202 -37.62 -20.71 -3.98
CA ALA A 202 -37.32 -19.31 -3.63
C ALA A 202 -38.23 -18.26 -4.30
N ALA A 203 -38.74 -18.52 -5.51
CA ALA A 203 -39.71 -17.65 -6.18
C ALA A 203 -41.05 -17.61 -5.44
N LYS A 204 -41.60 -18.79 -5.09
CA LYS A 204 -42.85 -18.89 -4.33
C LYS A 204 -42.75 -18.27 -2.94
N ILE A 205 -41.59 -18.45 -2.29
CA ILE A 205 -41.31 -17.79 -0.99
C ILE A 205 -41.31 -16.27 -1.17
N ALA A 206 -40.69 -15.76 -2.24
CA ALA A 206 -40.70 -14.31 -2.51
C ALA A 206 -42.12 -13.80 -2.77
N ASP A 207 -42.94 -14.52 -3.54
CA ASP A 207 -44.34 -14.14 -3.82
C ASP A 207 -45.16 -14.12 -2.52
N PHE A 208 -45.02 -15.15 -1.68
CA PHE A 208 -45.67 -15.21 -0.37
C PHE A 208 -45.29 -14.04 0.55
N LEU A 209 -44.01 -13.65 0.58
CA LEU A 209 -43.55 -12.48 1.34
C LEU A 209 -44.07 -11.16 0.77
N CYS A 210 -44.25 -11.07 -0.55
CA CYS A 210 -44.87 -9.90 -1.19
C CYS A 210 -46.36 -9.79 -0.82
N GLU A 211 -47.09 -10.90 -0.89
CA GLU A 211 -48.53 -10.97 -0.53
C GLU A 211 -48.76 -10.65 0.95
N SER A 212 -47.87 -11.15 1.80
CA SER A 212 -47.89 -10.89 3.25
C SER A 212 -47.40 -9.48 3.63
N GLN A 213 -47.06 -8.63 2.64
CA GLN A 213 -46.54 -7.27 2.82
C GLN A 213 -45.36 -7.20 3.79
N VAL A 214 -44.42 -8.15 3.70
CA VAL A 214 -43.19 -8.14 4.50
C VAL A 214 -42.18 -7.18 3.90
N LEU A 215 -41.59 -6.30 4.71
CA LEU A 215 -40.57 -5.36 4.26
C LEU A 215 -39.33 -6.08 3.73
N ILE A 216 -38.82 -5.63 2.58
CA ILE A 216 -37.54 -6.11 2.05
C ILE A 216 -36.39 -5.65 2.95
N PRO A 217 -35.23 -6.35 2.95
CA PRO A 217 -34.09 -5.99 3.81
C PRO A 217 -33.63 -4.54 3.70
N SER A 218 -33.63 -3.97 2.48
CA SER A 218 -33.27 -2.57 2.26
C SER A 218 -34.29 -1.58 2.83
N ALA A 219 -35.58 -1.93 2.81
CA ALA A 219 -36.66 -1.10 3.35
C ALA A 219 -36.69 -1.15 4.87
N TYR A 220 -36.56 -2.35 5.43
CA TYR A 220 -36.40 -2.55 6.86
C TYR A 220 -35.18 -1.78 7.40
N GLN A 221 -34.02 -1.93 6.76
CA GLN A 221 -32.81 -1.21 7.18
C GLN A 221 -33.00 0.32 7.12
N ARG A 222 -33.78 0.85 6.17
CA ARG A 222 -34.06 2.29 6.08
C ARG A 222 -34.95 2.80 7.20
N LEU A 223 -35.88 1.96 7.68
CA LEU A 223 -36.76 2.32 8.77
C LEU A 223 -36.02 2.34 10.12
N HIS A 224 -35.17 1.35 10.39
CA HIS A 224 -34.53 1.18 11.69
C HIS A 224 -33.11 1.76 11.78
N HIS A 225 -32.39 1.86 10.65
CA HIS A 225 -30.97 2.22 10.59
C HIS A 225 -30.62 3.07 9.34
N PRO A 226 -31.21 4.28 9.20
CA PRO A 226 -31.01 5.13 8.03
C PRO A 226 -29.55 5.49 7.76
N GLU A 227 -28.69 5.53 8.79
CA GLU A 227 -27.27 5.83 8.70
C GLU A 227 -26.44 4.79 7.94
N TYR A 228 -26.96 3.56 7.78
CA TYR A 228 -26.26 2.46 7.10
C TYR A 228 -26.85 2.13 5.72
N CYS A 229 -27.84 2.89 5.26
CA CYS A 229 -28.49 2.68 3.97
C CYS A 229 -27.64 3.15 2.80
N ARG A 230 -27.33 2.23 1.88
CA ARG A 230 -26.61 2.52 0.62
C ARG A 230 -27.43 2.30 -0.63
N ASN A 231 -28.54 1.57 -0.52
CA ASN A 231 -29.35 1.13 -1.64
C ASN A 231 -30.70 1.82 -1.62
N ASP A 232 -31.19 2.16 -2.81
CA ASP A 232 -32.55 2.65 -3.00
C ASP A 232 -33.48 1.55 -3.49
N TYR A 233 -34.76 1.68 -3.17
CA TYR A 233 -35.79 0.72 -3.55
C TYR A 233 -37.03 1.45 -4.05
N ARG A 234 -37.66 0.90 -5.10
CA ARG A 234 -38.91 1.47 -5.65
C ARG A 234 -40.14 1.02 -4.89
N ASN A 235 -40.16 -0.23 -4.42
CA ASN A 235 -41.28 -0.80 -3.68
C ASN A 235 -40.74 -1.52 -2.43
N PRO A 236 -41.18 -1.13 -1.21
CA PRO A 236 -40.69 -1.69 0.05
C PRO A 236 -41.10 -3.16 0.29
N TYR A 237 -42.06 -3.70 -0.47
CA TYR A 237 -42.59 -5.06 -0.28
C TYR A 237 -42.24 -6.01 -1.42
N ARG A 238 -41.46 -5.56 -2.41
CA ARG A 238 -41.14 -6.38 -3.59
C ARG A 238 -39.94 -7.29 -3.35
N TRP A 239 -40.20 -8.47 -2.80
CA TRP A 239 -39.20 -9.53 -2.67
C TRP A 239 -38.82 -10.11 -4.03
N SER A 240 -37.56 -10.52 -4.15
CA SER A 240 -37.07 -11.22 -5.34
C SER A 240 -36.55 -12.60 -4.94
N GLY A 241 -36.75 -13.60 -5.79
CA GLY A 241 -36.20 -14.95 -5.57
C GLY A 241 -34.67 -14.93 -5.39
N ASN A 242 -33.96 -13.99 -6.01
CA ASN A 242 -32.52 -13.78 -5.80
C ASN A 242 -32.20 -13.33 -4.37
N THR A 243 -33.00 -12.45 -3.78
CA THR A 243 -32.85 -12.02 -2.39
C THR A 243 -33.04 -13.20 -1.44
N VAL A 244 -34.08 -14.01 -1.68
CA VAL A 244 -34.35 -15.23 -0.90
C VAL A 244 -33.20 -16.24 -1.04
N ASN A 245 -32.73 -16.52 -2.25
CA ASN A 245 -31.57 -17.38 -2.50
C ASN A 245 -30.30 -16.85 -1.82
N THR A 246 -30.10 -15.53 -1.81
CA THR A 246 -28.97 -14.90 -1.12
C THR A 246 -29.06 -15.08 0.39
N ILE A 247 -30.26 -15.12 0.98
CA ILE A 247 -30.46 -15.40 2.41
C ILE A 247 -30.19 -16.88 2.69
N LEU A 248 -30.82 -17.78 1.93
CA LEU A 248 -30.68 -19.23 2.11
C LEU A 248 -29.24 -19.74 1.92
N SER A 249 -28.43 -19.08 1.08
CA SER A 249 -27.03 -19.45 0.81
C SER A 249 -26.01 -18.87 1.81
N ARG A 250 -26.43 -17.99 2.72
CA ARG A 250 -25.52 -17.40 3.71
C ARG A 250 -25.30 -18.36 4.87
N ARG A 251 -24.04 -18.78 5.05
CA ARG A 251 -23.62 -19.56 6.21
C ARG A 251 -23.60 -18.76 7.52
N GLU A 252 -23.68 -17.44 7.45
CA GLU A 252 -23.89 -16.59 8.64
C GLU A 252 -25.21 -16.88 9.38
N TYR A 253 -26.16 -17.62 8.82
CA TYR A 253 -27.33 -18.07 9.57
C TYR A 253 -27.11 -19.38 10.35
N LEU A 254 -25.94 -20.01 10.19
CA LEU A 254 -25.52 -21.21 10.92
C LEU A 254 -24.66 -20.88 12.16
N GLY A 255 -24.50 -19.61 12.53
CA GLY A 255 -23.58 -19.20 13.61
C GLY A 255 -22.13 -18.96 13.16
N GLU A 256 -21.84 -19.13 11.86
CA GLU A 256 -20.48 -19.01 11.30
C GLU A 256 -20.17 -17.58 10.85
N THR A 257 -19.03 -17.02 11.24
CA THR A 257 -18.49 -15.79 10.64
C THR A 257 -17.46 -16.16 9.58
N ILE A 258 -17.76 -15.80 8.32
CA ILE A 258 -16.85 -16.01 7.18
C ILE A 258 -16.21 -14.69 6.79
N LEU A 259 -14.89 -14.62 6.93
CA LEU A 259 -14.07 -13.48 6.53
C LEU A 259 -13.22 -13.82 5.30
N GLY A 260 -12.83 -12.78 4.56
CA GLY A 260 -12.00 -12.95 3.37
C GLY A 260 -12.73 -13.39 2.11
N LYS A 261 -14.06 -13.20 1.99
CA LYS A 261 -14.88 -13.65 0.84
C LYS A 261 -14.41 -13.17 -0.55
N SER A 262 -13.61 -12.10 -0.63
CA SER A 262 -13.08 -11.58 -1.89
C SER A 262 -11.60 -11.23 -1.78
N VAL A 263 -10.81 -11.60 -2.78
CA VAL A 263 -9.38 -11.29 -2.88
C VAL A 263 -9.17 -10.24 -3.96
N CYS A 264 -8.42 -9.18 -3.64
CA CYS A 264 -7.98 -8.18 -4.61
C CYS A 264 -6.63 -8.63 -5.19
N GLU A 265 -6.65 -9.10 -6.44
CA GLU A 265 -5.48 -9.68 -7.12
C GLU A 265 -4.48 -8.61 -7.55
N ASN A 266 -5.00 -7.49 -8.05
CA ASN A 266 -4.17 -6.43 -8.61
C ASN A 266 -4.54 -5.08 -7.99
N PHE A 267 -3.54 -4.44 -7.38
CA PHE A 267 -3.71 -3.15 -6.72
C PHE A 267 -4.03 -2.01 -7.70
N LYS A 268 -3.55 -2.10 -8.95
CA LYS A 268 -3.76 -1.08 -9.99
C LYS A 268 -5.17 -1.15 -10.57
N THR A 269 -5.57 -2.33 -11.04
CA THR A 269 -6.87 -2.50 -11.69
C THR A 269 -8.01 -2.65 -10.67
N LYS A 270 -7.67 -2.84 -9.39
CA LYS A 270 -8.61 -3.13 -8.29
C LYS A 270 -9.54 -4.31 -8.58
N LYS A 271 -9.16 -5.17 -9.54
CA LYS A 271 -9.92 -6.38 -9.89
C LYS A 271 -9.97 -7.31 -8.68
N ARG A 272 -11.18 -7.79 -8.39
CA ARG A 272 -11.46 -8.69 -7.28
C ARG A 272 -11.98 -10.01 -7.83
N ARG A 273 -11.55 -11.10 -7.22
CA ARG A 273 -12.15 -12.42 -7.41
C ARG A 273 -12.77 -12.91 -6.11
N ALA A 274 -13.69 -13.87 -6.22
CA ALA A 274 -14.15 -14.63 -5.07
C ALA A 274 -12.99 -15.44 -4.49
N ALA A 275 -12.91 -15.52 -3.17
CA ALA A 275 -11.94 -16.36 -2.47
C ALA A 275 -12.36 -17.83 -2.55
N THR A 276 -11.40 -18.74 -2.73
CA THR A 276 -11.66 -20.18 -2.64
C THR A 276 -12.00 -20.57 -1.20
N PRO A 277 -12.65 -21.72 -0.95
CA PRO A 277 -12.99 -22.14 0.41
C PRO A 277 -11.78 -22.24 1.36
N GLU A 278 -10.60 -22.59 0.84
CA GLU A 278 -9.34 -22.69 1.61
C GLU A 278 -8.74 -21.32 1.98
N GLU A 279 -9.04 -20.28 1.21
CA GLU A 279 -8.61 -18.90 1.48
C GLU A 279 -9.54 -18.17 2.47
N GLN A 280 -10.73 -18.72 2.71
CA GLN A 280 -11.72 -18.16 3.61
C GLN A 280 -11.39 -18.51 5.06
N LEU A 281 -11.52 -17.51 5.93
CA LEU A 281 -11.39 -17.71 7.37
C LEU A 281 -12.79 -17.91 7.94
N VAL A 282 -13.06 -19.12 8.41
CA VAL A 282 -14.36 -19.52 8.99
C VAL A 282 -14.21 -19.61 10.50
N PHE A 283 -15.00 -18.84 11.22
CA PHE A 283 -15.07 -18.84 12.67
C PHE A 283 -16.44 -19.38 13.11
N PRO A 284 -16.53 -20.61 13.67
CA PRO A 284 -17.79 -21.16 14.14
C PRO A 284 -18.26 -20.50 15.45
N ASN A 285 -19.56 -20.55 15.73
CA ASN A 285 -20.20 -20.10 16.98
C ASN A 285 -19.87 -18.65 17.39
N THR A 286 -20.01 -17.73 16.45
CA THR A 286 -19.65 -16.31 16.66
C THR A 286 -20.81 -15.41 17.07
N HIS A 287 -22.05 -15.92 17.03
CA HIS A 287 -23.28 -15.22 17.36
C HIS A 287 -24.41 -16.22 17.65
#